data_AF-A0A6P1I9K3-F1
#
_entry.id   AF-A0A6P1I9K3-F1
#
_cell.length_a   1.000
_cell.length_b   1.000
_cell.length_c   1.000
_cell.angle_alpha   90.00
_cell.angle_beta   90.00
_cell.angle_gamma   90.00
#
_symmetry.space_group_name_H-M   'P 1'
#
loop_
_entity.id
_entity.type
_entity.pdbx_description
1 polymer ?
#
loop_
_entity_poly.entity_id
_entity_poly.type
_entity_poly.pdbx_seq_one_letter_code
_entity_poly.pdbx_strand_id
1 'polypeptide(L)'
;MGIDPDSELITATTVSAGNAGDAGAACDLIADLLDEHADDTEGSEHGDDTEHSAAGEGGAHGEGGASVFGDNAYGTGPLHDRLERAGIEDKCKTQQPVAAGGMFAKDRFDIDLQADTVTCPAGHTAQIRRGKDGSGAARFGAACAGCPLREQCTKSAVGRTVNVGVYEQQLSDARARQQHPNWVADYRATRPKVERKIGHLMRRHHGGRRARVRGRAKVAADFALLAVAVNLARLGVLAVASTPAGGWTTAA
;
A
#
# COMPACT_ATOMS: atom_id res chain seq x y z
N MET A 1 -0.49 9.37 -6.82
CA MET A 1 -1.43 10.47 -6.47
C MET A 1 -2.32 9.96 -5.37
N GLY A 2 -2.48 10.71 -4.29
CA GLY A 2 -3.39 10.43 -3.19
C GLY A 2 -4.77 11.01 -3.48
N ILE A 3 -5.81 10.27 -3.12
CA ILE A 3 -7.21 10.67 -3.29
C ILE A 3 -7.92 10.32 -1.98
N ASP A 4 -8.66 11.27 -1.43
CA ASP A 4 -9.66 10.99 -0.41
C ASP A 4 -10.87 10.32 -1.10
N PRO A 5 -11.18 9.04 -0.81
CA PRO A 5 -12.25 8.34 -1.48
C PRO A 5 -13.64 8.90 -1.16
N ASP A 6 -13.85 9.62 -0.06
CA ASP A 6 -15.18 10.10 0.32
C ASP A 6 -15.56 11.37 -0.40
N SER A 7 -14.67 12.36 -0.41
CA SER A 7 -14.87 13.57 -1.23
C SER A 7 -14.55 13.34 -2.72
N GLU A 8 -13.78 12.29 -3.04
CA GLU A 8 -13.10 12.09 -4.33
C GLU A 8 -12.20 13.26 -4.73
N LEU A 9 -11.63 13.96 -3.75
CA LEU A 9 -10.64 15.01 -3.97
C LEU A 9 -9.24 14.42 -4.01
N ILE A 10 -8.42 14.95 -4.91
CA ILE A 10 -7.00 14.65 -4.96
C ILE A 10 -6.33 15.42 -3.82
N THR A 11 -5.70 14.71 -2.90
CA THR A 11 -5.03 15.28 -1.71
C THR A 11 -3.55 15.51 -1.95
N ALA A 12 -2.90 14.61 -2.70
CA ALA A 12 -1.47 14.69 -2.96
C ALA A 12 -1.09 14.25 -4.38
N THR A 13 -0.07 14.90 -4.95
CA THR A 13 0.54 14.49 -6.21
C THR A 13 2.05 14.41 -6.07
N THR A 14 2.64 13.29 -6.50
CA THR A 14 4.10 13.16 -6.59
C THR A 14 4.50 12.63 -7.97
N VAL A 15 5.75 12.92 -8.36
CA VAL A 15 6.34 12.48 -9.64
C VAL A 15 7.63 11.74 -9.34
N SER A 16 7.64 10.45 -9.66
CA SER A 16 8.82 9.59 -9.57
C SER A 16 9.55 9.50 -10.92
N ALA A 17 10.76 8.93 -10.89
CA ALA A 17 11.46 8.57 -12.12
C ALA A 17 10.75 7.40 -12.82
N GLY A 18 10.77 7.35 -14.16
CA GLY A 18 10.06 6.30 -14.92
C GLY A 18 10.60 4.87 -14.73
N ASN A 19 11.73 4.70 -14.04
CA ASN A 19 12.31 3.42 -13.66
C ASN A 19 12.10 3.09 -12.16
N ALA A 20 11.43 3.96 -11.41
CA ALA A 20 11.02 3.68 -10.04
C ALA A 20 9.68 2.93 -10.04
N GLY A 21 9.51 1.98 -9.13
CA GLY A 21 8.21 1.35 -8.90
C GLY A 21 7.24 2.33 -8.23
N ASP A 22 5.95 2.16 -8.46
CA ASP A 22 4.90 3.06 -7.97
C ASP A 22 4.89 3.19 -6.45
N ALA A 23 5.12 2.10 -5.71
CA ALA A 23 5.23 2.10 -4.26
C ALA A 23 6.34 3.02 -3.73
N GLY A 24 7.38 3.33 -4.52
CA GLY A 24 8.45 4.24 -4.10
C GLY A 24 7.98 5.68 -3.90
N ALA A 25 6.82 6.04 -4.47
CA ALA A 25 6.17 7.33 -4.30
C ALA A 25 5.10 7.31 -3.20
N ALA A 26 4.82 6.15 -2.58
CA ALA A 26 3.69 5.99 -1.66
C ALA A 26 3.83 6.89 -0.44
N CYS A 27 4.99 6.87 0.24
CA CYS A 27 5.22 7.67 1.44
C CYS A 27 5.04 9.18 1.20
N ASP A 28 5.48 9.69 0.04
CA ASP A 28 5.27 11.10 -0.32
C ASP A 28 3.78 11.45 -0.49
N LEU A 29 2.95 10.48 -0.88
CA LEU A 29 1.53 10.68 -1.14
C LEU A 29 0.66 10.58 0.12
N ILE A 30 1.20 10.02 1.20
CA ILE A 30 0.51 9.84 2.49
C ILE A 30 1.29 10.52 3.63
N ALA A 31 2.14 11.49 3.31
CA ALA A 31 3.03 12.13 4.28
C ALA A 31 2.23 12.81 5.40
N ASP A 32 1.10 13.43 5.07
CA ASP A 32 0.13 13.98 6.02
C ASP A 32 -0.32 12.93 7.06
N LEU A 33 -0.73 11.74 6.59
CA LEU A 33 -1.14 10.65 7.48
C LEU A 33 0.02 10.09 8.33
N LEU A 34 1.24 10.13 7.79
CA LEU A 34 2.42 9.63 8.50
C LEU A 34 2.91 10.59 9.60
N ASP A 35 2.72 11.90 9.40
CA ASP A 35 3.10 12.93 10.36
C ASP A 35 2.10 13.00 11.52
N GLU A 36 0.79 12.87 11.24
CA GLU A 36 -0.26 12.84 12.28
C GLU A 36 -0.09 11.69 13.27
N HIS A 37 0.44 10.56 12.83
CA HIS A 37 0.68 9.38 13.69
C HIS A 37 2.10 9.31 14.28
N ALA A 38 2.99 10.27 13.97
CA ALA A 38 4.31 10.35 14.57
C ALA A 38 4.25 10.92 16.00
N ASP A 39 3.34 11.85 16.26
CA ASP A 39 3.22 12.55 17.54
C ASP A 39 2.61 11.68 18.66
N ASP A 40 1.90 10.59 18.31
CA ASP A 40 1.31 9.67 19.30
C ASP A 40 2.33 8.69 19.92
N THR A 41 3.56 8.62 19.38
CA THR A 41 4.58 7.65 19.84
C THR A 41 5.54 8.23 20.88
N GLU A 42 5.58 9.57 21.07
CA GLU A 42 6.47 10.24 22.01
C GLU A 42 5.69 11.15 22.98
N GLY A 43 4.95 10.59 23.94
CA GLY A 43 4.12 11.41 24.82
C GLY A 43 3.55 10.73 26.07
N SER A 44 4.37 10.04 26.85
CA SER A 44 4.01 9.73 28.24
C SER A 44 5.21 9.97 29.16
N GLU A 45 5.49 11.24 29.45
CA GLU A 45 6.02 11.66 30.76
C GLU A 45 5.96 13.19 30.92
N HIS A 46 5.38 13.60 32.06
CA HIS A 46 5.35 14.94 32.68
C HIS A 46 4.34 15.97 32.15
N GLY A 47 3.36 16.26 33.01
CA GLY A 47 2.47 17.41 32.88
C GLY A 47 3.07 18.70 33.44
N ASP A 48 2.57 19.81 32.95
CA ASP A 48 2.14 20.97 33.73
C ASP A 48 1.25 21.86 32.84
N ASP A 49 0.34 22.57 33.49
CA ASP A 49 -0.82 23.27 32.97
C ASP A 49 -0.47 24.52 32.15
N THR A 50 -1.16 24.78 31.03
CA THR A 50 -1.54 26.15 30.62
C THR A 50 -2.70 26.10 29.61
N GLU A 51 -3.83 26.65 30.04
CA GLU A 51 -5.04 26.85 29.24
C GLU A 51 -4.84 27.92 28.14
N HIS A 52 -5.15 27.57 26.89
CA HIS A 52 -5.67 28.55 25.93
C HIS A 52 -6.72 27.92 25.02
N SER A 53 -7.98 28.21 25.34
CA SER A 53 -9.14 27.82 24.54
C SER A 53 -9.24 28.68 23.28
N ALA A 54 -9.20 28.03 22.12
CA ALA A 54 -9.78 28.55 20.88
C ALA A 54 -10.50 27.41 20.18
N ALA A 55 -11.83 27.39 20.32
CA ALA A 55 -12.72 26.44 19.68
C ALA A 55 -12.70 26.63 18.15
N GLY A 56 -12.04 25.71 17.46
CA GLY A 56 -12.29 25.42 16.05
C GLY A 56 -13.01 24.07 15.99
N GLU A 57 -14.30 24.10 15.67
CA GLU A 57 -15.10 22.90 15.43
C GLU A 57 -14.61 22.22 14.15
N GLY A 58 -13.64 21.31 14.31
CA GLY A 58 -13.30 20.30 13.32
C GLY A 58 -14.48 19.35 13.17
N GLY A 59 -14.95 19.18 11.94
CA GLY A 59 -15.97 18.20 11.61
C GLY A 59 -15.57 16.82 12.15
N ALA A 60 -16.56 16.10 12.65
CA ALA A 60 -16.42 14.80 13.28
C ALA A 60 -15.61 13.81 12.40
N HIS A 61 -14.31 13.72 12.67
CA HIS A 61 -13.53 12.53 12.38
C HIS A 61 -13.98 11.49 13.40
N GLY A 62 -14.84 10.57 12.96
CA GLY A 62 -15.26 9.43 13.78
C GLY A 62 -14.05 8.65 14.28
N GLU A 63 -14.20 8.00 15.43
CA GLU A 63 -13.20 7.18 16.15
C GLU A 63 -12.68 5.97 15.34
N GLY A 64 -12.04 6.21 14.21
CA GLY A 64 -11.40 5.22 13.35
C GLY A 64 -10.12 5.78 12.78
N GLY A 65 -8.99 5.11 13.01
CA GLY A 65 -7.69 5.52 12.49
C GLY A 65 -7.65 5.61 10.97
N ALA A 66 -6.62 6.28 10.43
CA ALA A 66 -6.47 6.45 9.00
C ALA A 66 -6.35 5.09 8.27
N SER A 67 -6.85 5.02 7.04
CA SER A 67 -6.73 3.83 6.17
C SER A 67 -6.15 4.19 4.81
N VAL A 68 -5.25 3.35 4.30
CA VAL A 68 -4.57 3.58 3.01
C VAL A 68 -4.88 2.45 2.05
N PHE A 69 -5.47 2.81 0.92
CA PHE A 69 -5.80 1.89 -0.17
C PHE A 69 -4.77 1.98 -1.29
N GLY A 70 -4.31 0.83 -1.77
CA GLY A 70 -3.40 0.73 -2.89
C GLY A 70 -3.70 -0.49 -3.74
N ASP A 71 -3.44 -0.41 -5.05
CA ASP A 71 -3.51 -1.59 -5.90
C ASP A 71 -2.26 -2.48 -5.73
N ASN A 72 -2.14 -3.51 -6.59
CA ASN A 72 -1.02 -4.44 -6.55
C ASN A 72 0.36 -3.78 -6.73
N ALA A 73 0.43 -2.60 -7.36
CA ALA A 73 1.70 -1.89 -7.54
C ALA A 73 2.18 -1.21 -6.24
N TYR A 74 1.26 -1.00 -5.29
CA TYR A 74 1.55 -0.45 -3.96
C TYR A 74 1.69 -1.53 -2.88
N GLY A 75 1.12 -2.73 -3.05
CA GLY A 75 1.23 -3.87 -2.12
C GLY A 75 2.64 -4.48 -2.03
N THR A 76 3.59 -3.73 -1.48
CA THR A 76 4.99 -4.10 -1.31
C THR A 76 5.34 -4.25 0.16
N GLY A 77 6.24 -5.17 0.47
CA GLY A 77 6.69 -5.43 1.84
C GLY A 77 7.11 -4.18 2.64
N PRO A 78 7.97 -3.29 2.08
CA PRO A 78 8.33 -2.04 2.76
C PRO A 78 7.13 -1.12 3.06
N LEU A 79 6.13 -1.05 2.17
CA LEU A 79 4.97 -0.20 2.41
C LEU A 79 4.07 -0.79 3.49
N HIS A 80 3.83 -2.11 3.47
CA HIS A 80 3.08 -2.78 4.53
C HIS A 80 3.72 -2.58 5.90
N ASP A 81 5.04 -2.74 5.99
CA ASP A 81 5.80 -2.47 7.22
C ASP A 81 5.66 -1.00 7.67
N ARG A 82 5.76 -0.05 6.74
CA ARG A 82 5.63 1.37 7.05
C ARG A 82 4.24 1.72 7.59
N LEU A 83 3.17 1.21 6.96
CA LEU A 83 1.79 1.46 7.38
C LEU A 83 1.51 0.84 8.76
N GLU A 84 1.96 -0.39 8.97
CA GLU A 84 1.83 -1.09 10.25
C GLU A 84 2.53 -0.33 11.38
N ARG A 85 3.78 0.11 11.16
CA ARG A 85 4.54 0.92 12.13
C ARG A 85 3.91 2.28 12.42
N ALA A 86 3.11 2.82 11.50
CA ALA A 86 2.41 4.08 11.67
C ALA A 86 0.99 3.89 12.25
N GLY A 87 0.56 2.66 12.56
CA GLY A 87 -0.80 2.39 13.04
C GLY A 87 -1.90 2.64 12.00
N ILE A 88 -1.55 2.77 10.72
CA ILE A 88 -2.48 3.05 9.62
C ILE A 88 -3.06 1.73 9.10
N GLU A 89 -4.38 1.68 8.91
CA GLU A 89 -5.05 0.50 8.38
C GLU A 89 -4.62 0.24 6.92
N ASP A 90 -3.96 -0.89 6.71
CA ASP A 90 -3.40 -1.28 5.42
C ASP A 90 -4.42 -2.00 4.52
N LYS A 91 -4.85 -1.29 3.47
CA LYS A 91 -5.72 -1.80 2.38
C LYS A 91 -4.96 -1.86 1.05
N CYS A 92 -3.62 -1.96 1.07
CA CYS A 92 -2.83 -2.16 -0.13
C CYS A 92 -2.92 -3.62 -0.59
N LYS A 93 -3.53 -3.84 -1.75
CA LYS A 93 -3.72 -5.18 -2.30
C LYS A 93 -2.38 -5.82 -2.64
N THR A 94 -2.14 -7.04 -2.17
CA THR A 94 -0.87 -7.75 -2.39
C THR A 94 -1.03 -8.83 -3.46
N GLN A 95 -0.08 -8.90 -4.41
CA GLN A 95 -0.07 -9.96 -5.40
C GLN A 95 0.14 -11.34 -4.75
N GLN A 96 -0.66 -12.32 -5.18
CA GLN A 96 -0.46 -13.71 -4.79
C GLN A 96 0.85 -14.24 -5.38
N PRO A 97 1.63 -15.03 -4.62
CA PRO A 97 2.85 -15.62 -5.14
C PRO A 97 2.52 -16.47 -6.37
N VAL A 98 3.27 -16.29 -7.44
CA VAL A 98 3.17 -17.12 -8.64
C VAL A 98 4.45 -17.90 -8.83
N ALA A 99 4.34 -19.11 -9.39
CA ALA A 99 5.49 -19.89 -9.81
C ALA A 99 5.41 -20.19 -11.31
N ALA A 100 6.58 -20.32 -11.93
CA ALA A 100 6.68 -20.58 -13.36
C ALA A 100 5.96 -21.88 -13.74
N GLY A 101 5.25 -21.87 -14.87
CA GLY A 101 4.66 -23.07 -15.47
C GLY A 101 3.64 -23.79 -14.60
N GLY A 102 2.93 -23.09 -13.71
CA GLY A 102 1.89 -23.68 -12.85
C GLY A 102 2.42 -24.57 -11.73
N MET A 103 3.73 -24.56 -11.48
CA MET A 103 4.31 -25.26 -10.34
C MET A 103 3.78 -24.68 -9.02
N PHE A 104 3.99 -25.40 -7.91
CA PHE A 104 3.66 -24.88 -6.59
C PHE A 104 4.32 -23.52 -6.36
N ALA A 105 3.48 -22.53 -6.08
CA ALA A 105 3.89 -21.21 -5.64
C ALA A 105 4.32 -21.26 -4.17
N LYS A 106 4.84 -20.13 -3.69
CA LYS A 106 5.43 -20.03 -2.35
C LYS A 106 4.38 -20.17 -1.24
N ASP A 107 3.13 -19.80 -1.52
CA ASP A 107 1.96 -19.95 -0.64
C ASP A 107 1.66 -21.41 -0.25
N ARG A 108 2.15 -22.40 -1.02
CA ARG A 108 2.05 -23.82 -0.68
C ARG A 108 3.10 -24.28 0.34
N PHE A 109 4.06 -23.44 0.70
CA PHE A 109 5.10 -23.75 1.66
C PHE A 109 4.79 -23.04 2.97
N ASP A 110 4.90 -23.78 4.06
CA ASP A 110 4.81 -23.21 5.40
C ASP A 110 6.16 -22.60 5.76
N ILE A 111 6.19 -21.33 6.13
CA ILE A 111 7.40 -20.56 6.41
C ILE A 111 7.33 -20.09 7.84
N ASP A 112 8.10 -20.74 8.70
CA ASP A 112 8.28 -20.33 10.08
C ASP A 112 9.51 -19.44 10.18
N LEU A 113 9.29 -18.13 10.29
CA LEU A 113 10.35 -17.14 10.41
C LEU A 113 10.99 -17.12 11.81
N GLN A 114 10.31 -17.65 12.84
CA GLN A 114 10.84 -17.73 14.20
C GLN A 114 11.78 -18.93 14.36
N ALA A 115 11.38 -20.09 13.83
CA ALA A 115 12.22 -21.28 13.79
C ALA A 115 13.25 -21.26 12.64
N ASP A 116 13.18 -20.26 11.76
CA ASP A 116 13.98 -20.13 10.55
C ASP A 116 13.87 -21.39 9.65
N THR A 117 12.65 -21.87 9.41
CA THR A 117 12.40 -23.07 8.61
C THR A 117 11.35 -22.87 7.53
N VAL A 118 11.42 -23.72 6.50
CA VAL A 118 10.38 -23.84 5.47
C VAL A 118 10.00 -25.31 5.33
N THR A 119 8.71 -25.61 5.44
CA THR A 119 8.13 -26.93 5.25
C THR A 119 7.35 -26.99 3.93
N CYS A 120 7.65 -27.99 3.09
CA CYS A 120 6.98 -28.16 1.79
C CYS A 120 5.70 -29.00 1.91
N PRO A 121 4.83 -29.01 0.88
CA PRO A 121 3.59 -29.81 0.88
C PRO A 121 3.77 -31.31 1.11
N ALA A 122 4.97 -31.86 0.87
CA ALA A 122 5.30 -33.26 1.12
C ALA A 122 5.79 -33.52 2.56
N GLY A 123 5.81 -32.50 3.43
CA GLY A 123 6.24 -32.61 4.83
C GLY A 123 7.76 -32.54 5.06
N HIS A 124 8.57 -32.32 4.02
CA HIS A 124 10.01 -32.08 4.23
C HIS A 124 10.23 -30.66 4.72
N THR A 125 11.13 -30.49 5.69
CA THR A 125 11.52 -29.18 6.25
C THR A 125 12.98 -28.87 5.91
N ALA A 126 13.25 -27.61 5.54
CA ALA A 126 14.58 -27.09 5.27
C ALA A 126 14.84 -25.82 6.09
N GLN A 127 16.08 -25.67 6.56
CA GLN A 127 16.53 -24.49 7.30
C GLN A 127 16.72 -23.29 6.35
N ILE A 128 16.29 -22.11 6.78
CA ILE A 128 16.50 -20.84 6.10
C ILE A 128 17.95 -20.42 6.34
N ARG A 129 18.74 -20.33 5.26
CA ARG A 129 20.08 -19.76 5.32
C ARG A 129 19.98 -18.26 5.08
N ARG A 130 20.12 -17.46 6.14
CA ARG A 130 20.07 -16.00 6.09
C ARG A 130 21.34 -15.40 5.49
N GLY A 131 21.17 -14.39 4.65
CA GLY A 131 22.21 -13.51 4.12
C GLY A 131 22.44 -12.29 5.03
N LYS A 132 23.44 -11.49 4.68
CA LYS A 132 23.79 -10.27 5.45
C LYS A 132 22.73 -9.19 5.39
N ASP A 133 21.91 -9.19 4.35
CA ASP A 133 20.81 -8.26 4.13
C ASP A 133 19.52 -8.69 4.85
N GLY A 134 19.53 -9.79 5.61
CA GLY A 134 18.36 -10.33 6.32
C GLY A 134 17.46 -11.22 5.45
N SER A 135 17.65 -11.22 4.12
CA SER A 135 16.99 -12.16 3.24
C SER A 135 17.54 -13.57 3.46
N GLY A 136 16.87 -14.60 2.97
CA GLY A 136 17.35 -15.96 3.12
C GLY A 136 16.84 -16.91 2.05
N ALA A 137 17.37 -18.13 2.06
CA ALA A 137 16.88 -19.19 1.20
C ALA A 137 16.88 -20.53 1.92
N ALA A 138 15.77 -21.27 1.78
CA ALA A 138 15.65 -22.66 2.17
C ALA A 138 15.84 -23.56 0.96
N ARG A 139 16.81 -24.47 1.03
CA ARG A 139 17.16 -25.41 -0.05
C ARG A 139 16.81 -26.83 0.37
N PHE A 140 15.90 -27.47 -0.36
CA PHE A 140 15.43 -28.82 -0.03
C PHE A 140 16.37 -29.93 -0.53
N GLY A 141 17.17 -29.67 -1.56
CA GLY A 141 18.24 -30.57 -1.98
C GLY A 141 17.77 -32.00 -2.25
N ALA A 142 18.46 -32.97 -1.62
CA ALA A 142 18.22 -34.39 -1.77
C ALA A 142 16.81 -34.85 -1.33
N ALA A 143 16.13 -34.11 -0.44
CA ALA A 143 14.76 -34.42 -0.04
C ALA A 143 13.79 -34.42 -1.24
N CYS A 144 14.12 -33.68 -2.30
CA CYS A 144 13.31 -33.67 -3.52
C CYS A 144 13.56 -34.87 -4.45
N ALA A 145 14.61 -35.67 -4.28
CA ALA A 145 15.02 -36.67 -5.28
C ALA A 145 14.00 -37.81 -5.46
N GLY A 146 13.40 -38.28 -4.36
CA GLY A 146 12.34 -39.31 -4.35
C GLY A 146 10.95 -38.77 -3.99
N CYS A 147 10.74 -37.45 -4.02
CA CYS A 147 9.49 -36.86 -3.57
C CYS A 147 8.36 -37.07 -4.60
N PRO A 148 7.20 -37.64 -4.22
CA PRO A 148 6.09 -37.89 -5.14
C PRO A 148 5.48 -36.61 -5.72
N LEU A 149 5.66 -35.46 -5.06
CA LEU A 149 5.17 -34.17 -5.51
C LEU A 149 6.18 -33.38 -6.37
N ARG A 150 7.34 -33.97 -6.71
CA ARG A 150 8.44 -33.25 -7.38
C ARG A 150 7.99 -32.62 -8.70
N GLU A 151 7.24 -33.34 -9.53
CA GLU A 151 6.81 -32.87 -10.86
C GLU A 151 5.96 -31.60 -10.80
N GLN A 152 5.15 -31.44 -9.75
CA GLN A 152 4.34 -30.24 -9.51
C GLN A 152 5.12 -29.16 -8.75
N CYS A 153 6.21 -29.52 -8.07
CA CYS A 153 6.95 -28.63 -7.17
C CYS A 153 8.15 -27.93 -7.84
N THR A 154 8.95 -28.63 -8.64
CA THR A 154 10.17 -28.08 -9.23
C THR A 154 10.70 -28.86 -10.43
N LYS A 155 11.26 -28.15 -11.42
CA LYS A 155 12.05 -28.72 -12.53
C LYS A 155 13.57 -28.73 -12.25
N SER A 156 13.99 -28.20 -11.12
CA SER A 156 15.41 -28.10 -10.75
C SER A 156 16.00 -29.46 -10.44
N ALA A 157 17.14 -29.80 -11.04
CA ALA A 157 17.88 -31.03 -10.73
C ALA A 157 18.29 -31.11 -9.25
N VAL A 158 18.73 -29.98 -8.68
CA VAL A 158 19.19 -29.86 -7.29
C VAL A 158 18.08 -29.65 -6.26
N GLY A 159 16.81 -29.78 -6.68
CA GLY A 159 15.64 -29.62 -5.82
C GLY A 159 15.15 -28.18 -5.71
N ARG A 160 14.06 -28.00 -4.97
CA ARG A 160 13.37 -26.72 -4.79
C ARG A 160 14.22 -25.80 -3.89
N THR A 161 14.30 -24.53 -4.26
CA THR A 161 14.76 -23.46 -3.38
C THR A 161 13.61 -22.48 -3.16
N VAL A 162 13.37 -22.12 -1.91
CA VAL A 162 12.39 -21.09 -1.52
C VAL A 162 13.17 -19.90 -0.98
N ASN A 163 13.11 -18.78 -1.68
CA ASN A 163 13.70 -17.52 -1.23
C ASN A 163 12.74 -16.85 -0.25
N VAL A 164 13.27 -16.33 0.85
CA VAL A 164 12.55 -15.66 1.93
C VAL A 164 13.04 -14.22 1.99
N GLY A 165 12.15 -13.26 1.72
CA GLY A 165 12.50 -11.84 1.74
C GLY A 165 12.62 -11.31 3.16
N VAL A 166 13.17 -10.10 3.32
CA VAL A 166 13.22 -9.40 4.62
C VAL A 166 11.82 -9.06 5.14
N TYR A 167 10.89 -8.74 4.23
CA TYR A 167 9.49 -8.40 4.52
C TYR A 167 8.55 -9.59 4.29
N GLU A 168 9.03 -10.82 4.53
CA GLU A 168 8.20 -12.01 4.27
C GLU A 168 6.94 -12.03 5.14
N GLN A 169 7.10 -11.65 6.42
CA GLN A 169 6.01 -11.63 7.39
C GLN A 169 4.91 -10.66 6.92
N GLN A 170 5.28 -9.41 6.64
CA GLN A 170 4.35 -8.37 6.20
C GLN A 170 3.61 -8.75 4.91
N LEU A 171 4.30 -9.39 3.96
CA LEU A 171 3.67 -9.88 2.73
C LEU A 171 2.72 -11.07 2.99
N SER A 172 3.04 -11.94 3.95
CA SER A 172 2.17 -13.04 4.36
C SER A 172 0.91 -12.50 5.03
N ASP A 173 1.09 -11.59 5.99
CA ASP A 173 0.00 -10.98 6.75
C ASP A 173 -0.92 -10.17 5.84
N ALA A 174 -0.38 -9.35 4.93
CA ALA A 174 -1.20 -8.62 3.97
C ALA A 174 -2.02 -9.54 3.06
N ARG A 175 -1.45 -10.69 2.64
CA ARG A 175 -2.19 -11.71 1.85
C ARG A 175 -3.26 -12.43 2.63
N ALA A 176 -3.07 -12.64 3.94
CA ALA A 176 -4.08 -13.18 4.81
C ALA A 176 -5.19 -12.14 5.05
N ARG A 177 -4.81 -10.89 5.39
CA ARG A 177 -5.73 -9.77 5.61
C ARG A 177 -6.70 -9.56 4.46
N GLN A 178 -6.19 -9.55 3.22
CA GLN A 178 -7.01 -9.30 2.03
C GLN A 178 -8.03 -10.42 1.69
N GLN A 179 -7.99 -11.55 2.40
CA GLN A 179 -8.99 -12.62 2.26
C GLN A 179 -10.22 -12.40 3.16
N HIS A 180 -10.12 -11.53 4.18
CA HIS A 180 -11.24 -11.28 5.07
C HIS A 180 -12.41 -10.60 4.33
N PRO A 181 -13.67 -11.05 4.56
CA PRO A 181 -14.83 -10.52 3.85
C PRO A 181 -15.00 -9.00 3.99
N ASN A 182 -14.75 -8.46 5.18
CA ASN A 182 -14.85 -7.01 5.45
C ASN A 182 -13.81 -6.22 4.65
N TRP A 183 -12.57 -6.71 4.59
CA TRP A 183 -11.51 -6.10 3.77
C TRP A 183 -11.92 -6.09 2.29
N VAL A 184 -12.45 -7.21 1.79
CA VAL A 184 -12.87 -7.34 0.39
C VAL A 184 -14.04 -6.41 0.07
N ALA A 185 -15.04 -6.33 0.95
CA ALA A 185 -16.20 -5.47 0.77
C ALA A 185 -15.81 -4.00 0.71
N ASP A 186 -15.00 -3.55 1.67
CA ASP A 186 -14.50 -2.19 1.78
C ASP A 186 -13.62 -1.79 0.56
N TYR A 187 -12.62 -2.63 0.23
CA TYR A 187 -11.79 -2.40 -0.95
C TYR A 187 -12.61 -2.31 -2.26
N ARG A 188 -13.65 -3.13 -2.40
CA ARG A 188 -14.55 -3.10 -3.57
C ARG A 188 -15.46 -1.88 -3.61
N ALA A 189 -15.86 -1.34 -2.47
CA ALA A 189 -16.66 -0.12 -2.39
C ALA A 189 -15.80 1.12 -2.72
N THR A 190 -14.55 1.13 -2.28
CA THR A 190 -13.65 2.27 -2.40
C THR A 190 -12.97 2.37 -3.77
N ARG A 191 -12.46 1.25 -4.31
CA ARG A 191 -11.68 1.24 -5.55
C ARG A 191 -12.36 1.94 -6.75
N PRO A 192 -13.65 1.73 -7.05
CA PRO A 192 -14.30 2.38 -8.19
C PRO A 192 -14.25 3.92 -8.14
N LYS A 193 -14.27 4.52 -6.94
CA LYS A 193 -14.18 5.97 -6.75
C LYS A 193 -12.81 6.49 -7.21
N VAL A 194 -11.74 5.79 -6.80
CA VAL A 194 -10.35 6.10 -7.17
C VAL A 194 -10.12 5.93 -8.69
N GLU A 195 -10.54 4.80 -9.26
CA GLU A 195 -10.38 4.49 -10.69
C GLU A 195 -11.12 5.51 -11.57
N ARG A 196 -12.32 5.95 -11.15
CA ARG A 196 -13.05 7.03 -11.82
C ARG A 196 -12.26 8.33 -11.85
N LYS A 197 -11.63 8.70 -10.73
CA LYS A 197 -10.82 9.93 -10.64
C LYS A 197 -9.57 9.85 -11.52
N ILE A 198 -8.89 8.70 -11.52
CA ILE A 198 -7.79 8.43 -12.46
C ILE A 198 -8.29 8.57 -13.90
N GLY A 199 -9.47 8.04 -14.22
CA GLY A 199 -10.11 8.20 -15.52
C GLY A 199 -10.32 9.67 -15.92
N HIS A 200 -10.73 10.55 -14.99
CA HIS A 200 -10.88 11.98 -15.24
C HIS A 200 -9.54 12.67 -15.57
N LEU A 201 -8.46 12.31 -14.88
CA LEU A 201 -7.13 12.85 -15.15
C LEU A 201 -6.56 12.38 -16.49
N MET A 202 -6.82 11.11 -16.83
CA MET A 202 -6.26 10.46 -18.01
C MET A 202 -7.11 10.64 -19.28
N ARG A 203 -8.30 11.24 -19.17
CA ARG A 203 -9.25 11.41 -20.29
C ARG A 203 -8.74 12.29 -21.44
N ARG A 204 -7.97 13.35 -21.14
CA ARG A 204 -7.58 14.35 -22.15
C ARG A 204 -6.28 13.97 -22.85
N HIS A 205 -6.20 14.25 -24.16
CA HIS A 205 -5.04 13.94 -25.02
C HIS A 205 -3.73 14.63 -24.56
N HIS A 206 -3.85 15.77 -23.88
CA HIS A 206 -2.75 16.49 -23.22
C HIS A 206 -2.84 16.41 -21.67
N GLY A 207 -3.53 15.41 -21.13
CA GLY A 207 -3.64 15.14 -19.69
C GLY A 207 -2.51 14.26 -19.15
N GLY A 208 -2.70 13.71 -17.95
CA GLY A 208 -1.67 13.01 -17.15
C GLY A 208 -1.04 11.76 -17.77
N ARG A 209 -1.39 11.38 -19.01
CA ARG A 209 -0.82 10.23 -19.73
C ARG A 209 0.56 10.49 -20.33
N ARG A 210 0.89 11.75 -20.63
CA ARG A 210 2.18 12.13 -21.24
C ARG A 210 2.69 13.41 -20.60
N ALA A 211 3.95 13.39 -20.17
CA ALA A 211 4.62 14.60 -19.70
C ALA A 211 4.73 15.61 -20.84
N ARG A 212 4.25 16.84 -20.61
CA ARG A 212 4.30 17.95 -21.57
C ARG A 212 5.63 18.70 -21.54
N VAL A 213 6.35 18.55 -20.45
CA VAL A 213 7.58 19.26 -20.11
C VAL A 213 8.65 18.28 -19.67
N ARG A 214 9.92 18.72 -19.69
CA ARG A 214 11.07 17.94 -19.22
C ARG A 214 11.56 18.46 -17.87
N GLY A 215 11.93 17.53 -17.00
CA GLY A 215 12.45 17.81 -15.65
C GLY A 215 11.37 17.62 -14.58
N ARG A 216 11.74 16.92 -13.49
CA ARG A 216 10.81 16.47 -12.43
C ARG A 216 9.99 17.61 -11.84
N ALA A 217 10.61 18.74 -11.52
CA ALA A 217 9.91 19.90 -10.96
C ALA A 217 8.85 20.48 -11.91
N LYS A 218 9.16 20.59 -13.21
CA LYS A 218 8.20 21.10 -14.20
C LYS A 218 7.05 20.14 -14.42
N VAL A 219 7.34 18.83 -14.45
CA VAL A 219 6.30 17.79 -14.58
C VAL A 219 5.40 17.76 -13.34
N ALA A 220 5.97 17.88 -12.14
CA ALA A 220 5.21 17.95 -10.90
C ALA A 220 4.27 19.17 -10.89
N ALA A 221 4.74 20.35 -11.29
CA ALA A 221 3.90 21.54 -11.40
C ALA A 221 2.77 21.38 -12.44
N ASP A 222 3.06 20.85 -13.63
CA ASP A 222 2.06 20.58 -14.67
C ASP A 222 0.99 19.58 -14.19
N PHE A 223 1.41 18.52 -13.50
CA PHE A 223 0.51 17.52 -12.95
C PHE A 223 -0.33 18.05 -11.77
N ALA A 224 0.26 18.85 -10.88
CA ALA A 224 -0.46 19.50 -9.79
C ALA A 224 -1.55 20.45 -10.31
N LEU A 225 -1.24 21.25 -11.34
CA LEU A 225 -2.25 22.12 -11.98
C LEU A 225 -3.40 21.30 -12.60
N LEU A 226 -3.10 20.15 -13.19
CA LEU A 226 -4.12 19.24 -13.69
C LEU A 226 -5.00 18.68 -12.55
N ALA A 227 -4.39 18.29 -11.43
CA ALA A 227 -5.11 17.83 -10.24
C ALA A 227 -6.03 18.92 -9.68
N VAL A 228 -5.53 20.16 -9.56
CA VAL A 228 -6.33 21.33 -9.13
C VAL A 228 -7.54 21.54 -10.04
N ALA A 229 -7.36 21.48 -11.36
CA ALA A 229 -8.46 21.62 -12.29
C ALA A 229 -9.52 20.51 -12.14
N VAL A 230 -9.10 19.27 -11.85
CA VAL A 230 -10.01 18.15 -11.59
C VAL A 230 -10.72 18.31 -10.24
N ASN A 231 -10.02 18.78 -9.20
CA ASN A 231 -10.62 19.10 -7.91
C ASN A 231 -11.66 20.21 -8.05
N LEU A 232 -11.37 21.30 -8.76
CA LEU A 232 -12.32 22.38 -9.00
C LEU A 232 -13.61 21.87 -9.67
N ALA A 233 -13.48 21.01 -10.69
CA ALA A 233 -14.63 20.38 -11.31
C ALA A 233 -15.42 19.49 -10.32
N ARG A 234 -14.73 18.80 -9.41
CA ARG A 234 -15.37 17.98 -8.37
C ARG A 234 -16.08 18.84 -7.34
N LEU A 235 -15.49 19.92 -6.85
CA LEU A 235 -16.12 20.85 -5.91
C LEU A 235 -17.41 21.45 -6.51
N GLY A 236 -17.42 21.74 -7.82
CA GLY A 236 -18.64 22.14 -8.53
C GLY A 236 -19.73 21.06 -8.53
N VAL A 237 -19.37 19.78 -8.69
CA VAL A 237 -20.31 18.65 -8.57
C VAL A 237 -20.82 18.48 -7.14
N LEU A 238 -19.98 18.73 -6.13
CA LEU A 238 -20.35 18.73 -4.71
C LEU A 238 -21.14 20.00 -4.29
N ALA A 239 -21.38 20.92 -5.23
CA ALA A 239 -22.07 22.19 -5.01
C ALA A 239 -21.51 22.98 -3.81
N VAL A 240 -20.18 23.05 -3.73
CA VAL A 240 -19.50 23.79 -2.66
C VAL A 240 -19.89 25.26 -2.68
N ALA A 241 -20.37 25.77 -1.55
CA ALA A 241 -20.79 27.15 -1.36
C ALA A 241 -20.20 27.74 -0.08
N SER A 242 -19.86 29.03 -0.10
CA SER A 242 -19.44 29.72 1.12
C SER A 242 -20.65 30.01 2.01
N THR A 243 -20.45 29.89 3.31
CA THR A 243 -21.46 30.25 4.31
C THR A 243 -21.25 31.70 4.77
N PRO A 244 -22.30 32.41 5.21
CA PRO A 244 -22.17 33.77 5.74
C PRO A 244 -21.24 33.86 6.97
N ALA A 245 -21.02 32.76 7.68
CA ALA A 245 -20.12 32.65 8.83
C ALA A 245 -18.64 32.48 8.42
N GLY A 246 -18.30 32.52 7.13
CA GLY A 246 -16.93 32.36 6.64
C GLY A 246 -16.48 30.91 6.45
N GLY A 247 -17.39 29.94 6.58
CA GLY A 247 -17.14 28.52 6.32
C GLY A 247 -17.53 28.11 4.89
N TRP A 248 -17.46 26.80 4.62
CA TRP A 248 -17.86 26.19 3.37
C TRP A 248 -18.80 25.01 3.63
N THR A 249 -19.74 24.75 2.74
CA THR A 249 -20.65 23.60 2.80
C THR A 249 -20.76 22.93 1.44
N THR A 250 -21.03 21.62 1.42
CA THR A 250 -21.39 20.84 0.22
C THR A 250 -22.89 20.54 0.20
N ALA A 251 -23.47 20.28 -0.97
CA ALA A 251 -24.77 19.64 -1.03
C ALA A 251 -24.61 18.15 -0.67
N ALA A 252 -25.34 17.68 0.35
CA ALA A 252 -25.35 16.29 0.80
C ALA A 252 -25.86 15.32 -0.29
#